data_AF-A0A6H1C8L3-F1
#
_entry.id   AF-A0A6H1C8L3-F1
#
_cell.length_a   1.000
_cell.length_b   1.000
_cell.length_c   1.000
_cell.angle_alpha   90.00
_cell.angle_beta   90.00
_cell.angle_gamma   90.00
#
_symmetry.space_group_name_H-M   'P 1'
#
loop_
_entity.id
_entity.type
_entity.pdbx_description
1 polymer ?
#
loop_
_entity_poly.entity_id
_entity_poly.type
_entity_poly.pdbx_seq_one_letter_code
_entity_poly.pdbx_strand_id
1 'polypeptide(L)' 'MSTQIAVRLPDEIVAFVDEEVREHRAPSRAALVLRALERERRRRIAARDVEILSRARGEADPDEFDGLARYAAGLSSDLD' A
#
# COMPACT_ATOMS: atom_id res chain seq x y z
N MET A 1 -19.79 7.05 -4.95
CA MET A 1 -20.27 6.24 -6.08
C MET A 1 -19.43 4.98 -6.14
N SER A 2 -20.05 3.79 -6.22
CA SER A 2 -19.34 2.51 -6.40
C SER A 2 -19.81 1.86 -7.69
N THR A 3 -18.89 1.25 -8.44
CA THR A 3 -19.19 0.48 -9.65
C THR A 3 -19.13 -1.00 -9.34
N GLN A 4 -20.14 -1.76 -9.75
CA GLN A 4 -20.15 -3.22 -9.61
C GLN A 4 -19.61 -3.87 -10.89
N ILE A 5 -18.80 -4.91 -10.72
CA ILE A 5 -18.23 -5.70 -11.81
C ILE A 5 -18.47 -7.19 -11.54
N ALA A 6 -18.56 -7.99 -12.61
CA ALA A 6 -18.53 -9.45 -12.51
C ALA A 6 -17.12 -9.95 -12.82
N VAL A 7 -16.55 -10.79 -11.96
CA VAL A 7 -15.20 -11.34 -12.10
C VAL A 7 -15.27 -12.86 -12.02
N ARG A 8 -14.55 -13.53 -12.91
CA ARG A 8 -14.42 -14.98 -12.89
C ARG A 8 -13.21 -15.36 -12.01
N LEU A 9 -13.44 -16.16 -10.99
CA LEU A 9 -12.41 -16.65 -10.08
C LEU A 9 -12.46 -18.18 -10.03
N PRO A 10 -11.34 -18.85 -9.68
CA PRO A 10 -11.36 -20.27 -9.37
C PRO A 10 -12.30 -20.58 -8.21
N ASP A 11 -13.00 -21.72 -8.28
CA ASP A 11 -14.02 -22.11 -7.29
C ASP A 11 -13.45 -22.18 -5.86
N GLU A 12 -12.21 -22.64 -5.72
CA GLU A 12 -11.47 -22.67 -4.45
C GLU A 12 -11.32 -21.29 -3.80
N ILE A 13 -11.10 -20.25 -4.61
CA ILE A 13 -10.98 -18.87 -4.11
C ILE A 13 -12.35 -18.33 -3.71
N VAL A 14 -13.39 -18.65 -4.47
CA VAL A 14 -14.77 -18.28 -4.11
C VAL A 14 -15.17 -18.95 -2.79
N ALA A 15 -14.87 -20.24 -2.62
CA ALA A 15 -15.14 -20.97 -1.39
C ALA A 15 -14.42 -20.35 -0.18
N PHE A 16 -13.16 -19.96 -0.34
CA PHE A 16 -12.40 -19.24 0.69
C PHE A 16 -13.06 -17.90 1.06
N VAL A 17 -13.45 -17.09 0.06
CA VAL A 17 -14.12 -15.80 0.29
C VAL A 17 -15.44 -16.00 1.05
N ASP A 18 -16.16 -17.07 0.74
CA ASP A 18 -17.43 -17.41 1.38
C ASP A 18 -17.26 -17.88 2.81
N GLU A 19 -16.21 -18.65 3.09
CA GLU A 19 -15.80 -19.05 4.43
C GLU A 19 -15.51 -17.84 5.33
N GLU A 20 -14.68 -16.91 4.87
CA GLU A 20 -14.32 -15.71 5.64
C GLU A 20 -15.52 -14.86 6.04
N VAL A 21 -16.54 -14.77 5.18
CA VAL A 21 -17.78 -14.04 5.46
C VAL A 21 -18.66 -14.83 6.43
N ARG A 22 -18.77 -16.15 6.24
CA ARG A 22 -19.57 -17.04 7.08
C ARG A 22 -19.02 -17.15 8.50
N GLU A 23 -17.70 -17.13 8.66
CA GLU A 23 -17.03 -17.08 9.96
C GLU A 23 -16.95 -15.65 10.55
N HIS A 24 -17.66 -14.70 9.95
CA HIS A 24 -17.75 -13.29 10.37
C HIS A 24 -16.39 -12.56 10.46
N ARG A 25 -15.35 -13.07 9.79
CA ARG A 25 -14.04 -12.41 9.67
C ARG A 25 -14.05 -11.26 8.67
N ALA A 26 -15.01 -11.26 7.75
CA ALA A 26 -15.27 -10.16 6.85
C ALA A 26 -16.77 -9.80 6.81
N PRO A 27 -17.13 -8.50 6.77
CA PRO A 27 -18.52 -8.06 6.76
C PRO A 27 -19.23 -8.33 5.42
N SER A 28 -18.48 -8.55 4.34
CA SER A 28 -19.01 -8.97 3.03
C SER A 28 -17.89 -9.48 2.11
N ARG A 29 -18.27 -10.19 1.04
CA ARG A 29 -17.33 -10.64 0.00
C ARG A 29 -16.60 -9.46 -0.63
N ALA A 30 -17.33 -8.39 -0.93
CA ALA A 30 -16.77 -7.17 -1.51
C ALA A 30 -15.78 -6.48 -0.55
N ALA A 31 -16.06 -6.43 0.75
CA ALA A 31 -15.15 -5.85 1.74
C ALA A 31 -13.85 -6.65 1.84
N LEU A 32 -13.93 -7.99 1.80
CA LEU A 32 -12.75 -8.85 1.79
C LEU A 32 -11.90 -8.62 0.53
N VAL A 33 -12.53 -8.61 -0.64
CA VAL A 33 -11.85 -8.35 -1.93
C VAL A 33 -11.23 -6.96 -1.93
N LEU A 34 -11.94 -5.93 -1.46
CA LEU A 34 -11.42 -4.58 -1.37
C LEU A 34 -10.19 -4.51 -0.47
N ARG A 35 -10.24 -5.10 0.73
CA ARG A 35 -9.09 -5.17 1.66
C ARG A 35 -7.87 -5.84 1.02
N ALA A 36 -8.08 -6.92 0.28
CA ALA A 36 -7.02 -7.62 -0.43
C ALA A 36 -6.41 -6.74 -1.54
N LEU A 37 -7.25 -6.06 -2.33
CA LEU A 37 -6.82 -5.15 -3.39
C LEU A 37 -6.10 -3.92 -2.85
N GLU A 38 -6.53 -3.35 -1.73
CA GLU A 38 -5.86 -2.22 -1.08
C GLU A 38 -4.47 -2.60 -0.57
N ARG A 39 -4.33 -3.80 0.01
CA ARG A 39 -3.02 -4.33 0.41
C ARG A 39 -2.10 -4.45 -0.80
N GLU A 40 -2.60 -4.96 -1.91
CA GLU A 40 -1.82 -5.08 -3.15
C GLU A 40 -1.46 -3.73 -3.76
N ARG A 41 -2.41 -2.79 -3.79
CA ARG A 41 -2.16 -1.41 -4.26
C ARG A 41 -1.04 -0.75 -3.44
N ARG A 42 -1.10 -0.86 -2.11
CA ARG A 42 -0.05 -0.30 -1.23
C ARG A 42 1.32 -0.91 -1.52
N ARG A 43 1.39 -2.23 -1.74
CA ARG A 43 2.65 -2.89 -2.12
C ARG A 43 3.22 -2.37 -3.43
N ARG A 44 2.38 -2.17 -4.45
CA ARG A 44 2.82 -1.66 -5.76
C ARG A 44 3.28 -0.22 -5.71
N ILE A 45 2.61 0.62 -4.93
CA ILE A 45 3.04 2.02 -4.73
C ILE A 45 4.42 2.03 -4.07
N ALA A 46 4.58 1.33 -2.95
CA ALA A 46 5.87 1.26 -2.26
C ALA A 46 7.00 0.72 -3.16
N ALA A 47 6.74 -0.32 -3.95
CA ALA A 47 7.72 -0.87 -4.87
C ALA A 47 8.13 0.15 -5.96
N ARG A 48 7.15 0.89 -6.50
CA ARG A 48 7.40 1.95 -7.47
C ARG A 48 8.19 3.10 -6.86
N ASP A 49 7.87 3.51 -5.64
CA ASP A 49 8.57 4.59 -4.96
C ASP A 49 10.04 4.21 -4.69
N VAL A 50 10.30 2.97 -4.27
CA VAL A 50 11.66 2.43 -4.14
C VAL A 50 12.40 2.45 -5.48
N GLU A 51 11.74 2.09 -6.58
CA GLU A 51 12.35 2.14 -7.93
C GLU A 51 12.72 3.57 -8.33
N ILE A 52 11.84 4.55 -8.08
CA ILE A 52 12.09 5.97 -8.35
C ILE A 52 13.27 6.47 -7.50
N LEU A 53 13.26 6.21 -6.20
CA LEU A 53 14.33 6.61 -5.29
C LEU A 53 15.66 5.93 -5.64
N SER A 54 15.63 4.68 -6.07
CA SER A 54 16.84 3.94 -6.48
C SER A 54 17.45 4.51 -7.76
N ARG A 55 16.63 4.94 -8.72
CA ARG A 55 17.08 5.63 -9.93
C ARG A 55 17.65 7.01 -9.60
N ALA A 56 16.94 7.80 -8.79
CA ALA A 56 17.39 9.11 -8.35
C ALA A 56 18.72 9.04 -7.59
N ARG A 57 18.90 8.03 -6.72
CA ARG A 57 20.16 7.81 -5.97
C ARG A 57 21.38 7.52 -6.85
N GLY A 58 21.18 6.97 -8.06
CA GLY A 58 22.26 6.78 -9.02
C GLY A 58 22.79 8.09 -9.63
N GLU A 59 21.98 9.15 -9.58
CA GLU A 59 22.27 10.48 -10.14
C GLU A 59 22.47 11.56 -9.04
N ALA A 60 22.15 11.22 -7.78
CA ALA A 60 22.20 12.13 -6.64
C ALA A 60 23.62 12.36 -6.11
N ASP A 61 23.95 13.62 -5.86
CA ASP A 61 25.16 14.03 -5.15
C ASP A 61 25.08 13.50 -3.70
N PRO A 62 26.13 12.85 -3.15
CA PRO A 62 26.16 12.47 -1.74
C PRO A 62 25.83 13.62 -0.77
N ASP A 63 26.04 14.88 -1.17
CA ASP A 63 25.74 16.08 -0.37
C ASP A 63 24.32 16.66 -0.61
N GLU A 64 23.49 16.03 -1.46
CA GLU A 64 22.12 16.50 -1.79
C GLU A 64 21.20 16.58 -0.56
N PHE A 65 21.35 15.64 0.37
CA PHE A 65 20.48 15.55 1.55
C PHE A 65 20.93 16.44 2.71
N ASP A 66 22.04 17.16 2.55
CA ASP A 66 22.67 17.94 3.62
C ASP A 66 21.82 19.17 4.00
N GLY A 67 21.12 19.75 3.00
CA GLY A 67 20.11 20.78 3.22
C GLY A 67 18.86 20.28 3.94
N LEU A 68 18.41 19.06 3.62
CA LEU A 68 17.27 18.41 4.29
C LEU A 68 17.61 18.07 5.75
N ALA A 69 18.83 17.60 6.02
CA ALA A 69 19.31 17.32 7.36
C ALA A 69 19.38 18.59 8.23
N ARG A 70 19.90 19.70 7.68
CA ARG A 70 19.91 21.00 8.36
C ARG A 70 18.50 21.53 8.65
N TYR A 71 17.58 21.37 7.71
CA TYR A 71 16.17 21.76 7.91
C TYR A 71 15.49 20.91 8.99
N ALA A 72 15.67 19.59 8.95
CA ALA A 72 15.12 18.67 9.94
C ALA A 72 15.67 18.92 11.36
N ALA A 73 16.96 19.25 11.48
CA ALA A 73 17.59 19.60 12.76
C ALA A 73 17.08 20.93 13.34
N GLY A 74 16.55 21.83 12.50
CA GLY A 74 15.95 23.10 12.92
C GLY A 74 14.47 23.01 13.29
N LEU A 75 13.79 21.90 12.97
CA LEU A 75 12.47 21.60 13.49
C LEU A 75 12.64 21.12 14.94
N SER A 76 12.20 21.93 15.90
CA SER A 76 12.09 21.47 17.30
C SER A 76 11.31 20.16 17.29
N SER A 77 11.97 19.08 17.70
CA SER A 77 11.27 17.84 17.99
C SER A 77 10.53 18.03 19.30
N ASP A 78 9.40 18.73 19.26
CA ASP A 78 8.40 18.72 20.32
C ASP A 78 7.72 17.35 20.30
N LEU A 79 8.52 16.32 20.60
CA LEU A 79 8.09 14.97 20.90
C LEU A 79 8.20 14.83 22.42
N ASP A 80 7.20 15.37 23.12
CA ASP A 80 6.87 15.00 24.51
C ASP A 80 6.22 13.60 24.56
#